data_AF-A0A1J5EH82-F1
#
_entry.id   AF-A0A1J5EH82-F1
#
_cell.length_a   1.000
_cell.length_b   1.000
_cell.length_c   1.000
_cell.angle_alpha   90.00
_cell.angle_beta   90.00
_cell.angle_gamma   90.00
#
_symmetry.space_group_name_H-M   'P 1'
#
loop_
_entity.id
_entity.type
_entity.pdbx_description
1 polymer ?
#
loop_
_entity_poly.entity_id
_entity_poly.type
_entity_poly.pdbx_seq_one_letter_code
_entity_poly.pdbx_strand_id
1 'polypeptide(L)'
;MTPALWALVGAVLLAVLVFTLKPSSLGGQTNKAIASKDLAPLVQHLSKFRGDTCPTAFNQAVKQMWDQYERPLAVDLIKRCANFVSTSSIGQYWIRQVLEVEPELADEAFDSDFLATYYNPEVAKQCGKVG
;
A
#
# COMPACT_ATOMS: atom_id res chain seq x y z
N MET A 1 44.14 -5.12 25.78
CA MET A 1 43.00 -4.34 25.22
C MET A 1 42.26 -3.71 26.38
N THR A 2 42.02 -2.40 26.33
CA THR A 2 41.33 -1.67 27.42
C THR A 2 39.82 -1.95 27.40
N PRO A 3 39.13 -1.95 28.55
CA PRO A 3 37.68 -2.14 28.62
C PRO A 3 36.90 -1.12 27.77
N ALA A 4 37.47 0.06 27.53
CA ALA A 4 36.92 1.09 26.66
C ALA A 4 36.77 0.65 25.19
N LEU A 5 37.70 -0.15 24.66
CA LEU A 5 37.65 -0.61 23.27
C LEU A 5 36.49 -1.60 23.05
N TRP A 6 36.27 -2.50 24.01
CA TRP A 6 35.16 -3.46 23.97
C TRP A 6 33.79 -2.78 24.12
N ALA A 7 33.69 -1.75 24.96
CA ALA A 7 32.47 -0.95 25.08
C ALA A 7 32.11 -0.24 23.75
N LEU A 8 33.11 0.27 23.04
CA LEU A 8 32.91 0.96 21.76
C LEU A 8 32.47 0.00 20.65
N VAL A 9 33.12 -1.17 20.56
CA VAL A 9 32.70 -2.24 19.63
C VAL A 9 31.28 -2.73 19.95
N GLY A 10 30.96 -2.93 21.24
CA GLY A 10 29.62 -3.30 21.68
C GLY A 10 28.56 -2.27 21.29
N ALA A 11 28.83 -0.98 21.46
CA ALA A 11 27.92 0.10 21.10
C ALA A 11 27.67 0.18 19.58
N VAL A 12 28.71 0.02 18.76
CA VAL A 12 28.58 0.01 17.29
C VAL A 12 27.75 -1.19 16.81
N LEU A 13 28.02 -2.39 17.35
CA LEU A 13 27.25 -3.58 17.02
C LEU A 13 25.79 -3.44 17.41
N LEU A 14 25.51 -2.90 18.59
CA LEU A 14 24.14 -2.63 19.05
C LEU A 14 23.42 -1.62 18.14
N ALA A 15 24.11 -0.54 17.74
CA ALA A 15 23.55 0.48 16.86
C ALA A 15 23.20 -0.09 15.48
N VAL A 16 24.08 -0.90 14.88
CA VAL A 16 23.81 -1.58 13.60
C VAL A 16 22.64 -2.55 13.73
N LEU A 17 22.58 -3.32 14.83
CA LEU A 17 21.47 -4.23 15.08
C LEU A 17 20.13 -3.48 15.18
N VAL A 18 20.09 -2.37 15.92
CA VAL A 18 18.88 -1.55 16.05
C VAL A 18 18.47 -0.93 14.71
N PHE A 19 19.43 -0.47 13.90
CA PHE A 19 19.14 0.11 12.58
C PHE A 19 18.64 -0.92 11.57
N THR A 20 19.15 -2.15 11.63
CA THR A 20 18.76 -3.25 10.74
C THR A 20 17.45 -3.93 11.17
N LEU A 21 17.15 -3.95 12.47
CA LEU A 21 15.92 -4.53 13.02
C LEU A 21 14.74 -3.55 13.07
N LYS A 22 14.94 -2.26 12.76
CA LYS A 22 13.86 -1.29 12.78
C LYS A 22 12.79 -1.71 11.77
N PRO A 23 11.56 -2.04 12.20
CA PRO A 23 10.52 -2.52 11.30
C PRO A 23 10.28 -1.46 10.23
N SER A 24 10.35 -1.88 8.98
CA SER A 24 10.09 -1.00 7.84
C SER A 24 8.65 -0.51 7.97
N SER A 25 8.49 0.79 8.25
CA SER A 25 7.17 1.42 8.24
C SER A 25 6.51 1.19 6.88
N LEU A 26 5.18 1.13 6.87
CA LEU A 26 4.41 0.99 5.63
C LEU A 26 4.82 2.03 4.59
N GLY A 27 4.95 3.30 4.98
CA GLY A 27 5.39 4.36 4.08
C GLY A 27 6.80 4.15 3.51
N GLY A 28 7.70 3.52 4.26
CA GLY A 28 9.02 3.10 3.76
C GLY A 28 8.93 1.99 2.71
N GLN A 29 8.01 1.03 2.89
CA GLN A 29 7.77 -0.02 1.90
C GLN A 29 7.10 0.54 0.64
N THR A 30 6.13 1.44 0.79
CA THR A 30 5.50 2.16 -0.32
C THR A 30 6.53 2.95 -1.13
N ASN A 31 7.43 3.71 -0.49
CA ASN A 31 8.49 4.44 -1.18
C ASN A 31 9.47 3.50 -1.89
N LYS A 32 9.81 2.36 -1.29
CA LYS A 32 10.64 1.34 -1.97
C LYS A 32 9.94 0.82 -3.22
N ALA A 33 8.65 0.49 -3.13
CA ALA A 33 7.86 0.02 -4.26
C ALA A 33 7.74 1.07 -5.37
N ILE A 34 7.58 2.36 -5.02
CA ILE A 34 7.60 3.48 -5.97
C ILE A 34 8.95 3.58 -6.68
N ALA A 35 10.05 3.52 -5.92
CA ALA A 35 11.40 3.65 -6.45
C ALA A 35 11.82 2.47 -7.33
N SER A 36 11.44 1.24 -6.95
CA SER A 36 11.77 0.03 -7.71
C SER A 36 10.76 -0.34 -8.79
N LYS A 37 9.59 0.32 -8.81
CA LYS A 37 8.41 -0.08 -9.60
C LYS A 37 7.98 -1.53 -9.38
N ASP A 38 8.29 -2.08 -8.21
CA ASP A 38 7.94 -3.45 -7.81
C ASP A 38 6.96 -3.45 -6.63
N LEU A 39 5.71 -3.80 -6.92
CA LEU A 39 4.64 -3.88 -5.93
C LEU A 39 4.61 -5.21 -5.17
N ALA A 40 5.30 -6.25 -5.64
CA ALA A 40 5.16 -7.59 -5.07
C ALA A 40 5.47 -7.65 -3.55
N PRO A 41 6.55 -7.00 -3.05
CA PRO A 41 6.84 -6.98 -1.61
C PRO A 41 5.77 -6.24 -0.81
N LEU A 42 5.22 -5.14 -1.36
CA LEU A 42 4.19 -4.34 -0.71
C LEU A 42 2.86 -5.10 -0.64
N VAL A 43 2.44 -5.75 -1.74
CA VAL A 43 1.23 -6.58 -1.79
C VAL A 43 1.34 -7.73 -0.80
N GLN A 44 2.48 -8.42 -0.76
CA GLN A 44 2.73 -9.49 0.21
C GLN A 44 2.72 -8.98 1.66
N HIS A 45 3.15 -7.75 1.90
CA HIS A 45 3.08 -7.15 3.22
C HIS A 45 1.63 -6.79 3.59
N LEU A 46 0.88 -6.19 2.67
CA LEU A 46 -0.52 -5.82 2.87
C LEU A 46 -1.42 -7.04 3.12
N SER A 47 -1.16 -8.16 2.44
CA SER A 47 -1.93 -9.41 2.62
C SER A 47 -1.76 -10.06 3.99
N LYS A 48 -0.80 -9.62 4.80
CA LYS A 48 -0.58 -10.12 6.17
C LYS A 48 -1.47 -9.42 7.20
N PHE A 49 -1.99 -8.23 6.89
CA PHE A 49 -2.93 -7.55 7.78
C PHE A 49 -4.27 -8.28 7.79
N ARG A 50 -4.95 -8.28 8.94
CA ARG A 50 -6.26 -8.91 9.12
C ARG A 50 -7.26 -7.94 9.73
N GLY A 51 -8.53 -8.15 9.41
CA GLY A 51 -9.64 -7.31 9.89
C GLY A 51 -9.46 -5.85 9.50
N ASP A 52 -9.79 -4.95 10.42
CA ASP A 52 -9.88 -3.51 10.17
C ASP A 52 -8.54 -2.84 9.82
N THR A 53 -7.40 -3.48 10.18
CA THR A 53 -6.07 -2.92 9.88
C THR A 53 -5.69 -3.00 8.40
N CYS A 54 -6.25 -3.96 7.66
CA CYS A 54 -5.92 -4.17 6.25
C CYS A 54 -6.44 -3.00 5.37
N PRO A 55 -7.73 -2.60 5.45
CA PRO A 55 -8.23 -1.42 4.74
C PRO A 55 -7.45 -0.13 5.02
N THR A 56 -7.08 0.13 6.29
CA THR A 56 -6.31 1.33 6.65
C THR A 56 -4.90 1.34 6.03
N ALA A 57 -4.19 0.22 6.11
CA ALA A 57 -2.85 0.08 5.53
C ALA A 57 -2.90 0.22 4.00
N PHE A 58 -3.86 -0.45 3.36
CA PHE A 58 -4.09 -0.31 1.92
C PHE A 58 -4.35 1.15 1.54
N ASN A 59 -5.26 1.84 2.24
CA ASN A 59 -5.57 3.24 1.98
C ASN A 59 -4.34 4.14 2.06
N GLN A 60 -3.53 3.97 3.11
CA GLN A 60 -2.32 4.77 3.29
C GLN A 60 -1.33 4.56 2.13
N ALA A 61 -1.14 3.32 1.67
CA ALA A 61 -0.25 3.02 0.56
C ALA A 61 -0.75 3.62 -0.77
N VAL A 62 -2.03 3.41 -1.10
CA VAL A 62 -2.64 3.97 -2.33
C VAL A 62 -2.62 5.48 -2.30
N LYS A 63 -3.05 6.11 -1.19
CA LYS A 63 -3.03 7.57 -1.04
C LYS A 63 -1.63 8.14 -1.20
N GLN A 64 -0.61 7.51 -0.62
CA GLN A 64 0.77 7.98 -0.76
C GLN A 64 1.26 7.90 -2.22
N MET A 65 0.96 6.83 -2.95
CA MET A 65 1.27 6.76 -4.39
C MET A 65 0.49 7.82 -5.18
N TRP A 66 -0.77 8.02 -4.83
CA TRP A 66 -1.64 9.01 -5.43
C TRP A 66 -1.08 10.44 -5.22
N ASP A 67 -0.72 10.80 -4.00
CA ASP A 67 -0.22 12.14 -3.66
C ASP A 67 1.17 12.41 -4.28
N GLN A 68 1.93 11.36 -4.62
CA GLN A 68 3.21 11.45 -5.34
C GLN A 68 3.08 11.40 -6.88
N TYR A 69 1.85 11.47 -7.41
CA TYR A 69 1.55 11.39 -8.86
C TYR A 69 1.95 10.06 -9.53
N GLU A 70 2.10 8.99 -8.75
CA GLU A 70 2.39 7.64 -9.24
C GLU A 70 1.08 6.89 -9.59
N ARG A 71 0.25 7.50 -10.46
CA ARG A 71 -1.10 7.03 -10.80
C ARG A 71 -1.14 5.59 -11.33
N PRO A 72 -0.34 5.18 -12.34
CA PRO A 72 -0.40 3.81 -12.86
C PRO A 72 -0.02 2.77 -11.79
N LEU A 73 0.93 3.12 -10.93
CA LEU A 73 1.37 2.22 -9.86
C LEU A 73 0.32 2.09 -8.75
N ALA A 74 -0.39 3.18 -8.42
CA ALA A 74 -1.52 3.14 -7.51
C ALA A 74 -2.66 2.26 -8.06
N VAL A 75 -2.96 2.36 -9.36
CA VAL A 75 -3.97 1.53 -10.03
C VAL A 75 -3.58 0.04 -10.02
N ASP A 76 -2.32 -0.29 -10.34
CA ASP A 76 -1.84 -1.68 -10.27
C ASP A 76 -1.90 -2.23 -8.84
N LEU A 77 -1.60 -1.40 -7.83
CA LEU A 77 -1.77 -1.79 -6.41
C LEU A 77 -3.23 -2.08 -6.07
N ILE A 78 -4.17 -1.21 -6.49
CA ILE A 78 -5.61 -1.42 -6.30
C ILE A 78 -6.05 -2.74 -6.92
N LYS A 79 -5.65 -3.01 -8.17
CA LYS A 79 -5.97 -4.25 -8.89
C LYS A 79 -5.45 -5.49 -8.15
N ARG A 80 -4.18 -5.47 -7.73
CA ARG A 80 -3.54 -6.62 -7.04
C ARG A 80 -4.11 -6.90 -5.65
N CYS A 81 -4.58 -5.88 -4.96
CA CYS A 81 -5.17 -6.02 -3.63
C CYS A 81 -6.68 -6.26 -3.64
N ALA A 82 -7.35 -6.15 -4.80
CA ALA A 82 -8.80 -6.22 -4.93
C ALA A 82 -9.39 -7.49 -4.28
N ASN A 83 -8.71 -8.62 -4.37
CA ASN A 83 -9.17 -9.89 -3.80
C ASN A 83 -9.36 -9.89 -2.27
N PHE A 84 -8.69 -9.00 -1.53
CA PHE A 84 -8.83 -8.91 -0.07
C PHE A 84 -9.31 -7.53 0.42
N VAL A 85 -9.40 -6.52 -0.45
CA VAL A 85 -9.94 -5.19 -0.08
C VAL A 85 -11.28 -4.86 -0.73
N SER A 86 -11.77 -5.63 -1.71
CA SER A 86 -13.01 -5.33 -2.43
C SER A 86 -14.24 -5.24 -1.52
N THR A 87 -14.33 -6.04 -0.46
CA THR A 87 -15.47 -5.98 0.45
C THR A 87 -15.44 -4.75 1.37
N SER A 88 -14.33 -4.03 1.41
CA SER A 88 -14.19 -2.82 2.22
C SER A 88 -14.66 -1.59 1.45
N SER A 89 -15.27 -0.65 2.15
CA SER A 89 -15.66 0.66 1.61
C SER A 89 -14.50 1.38 0.95
N ILE A 90 -13.29 1.28 1.53
CA ILE A 90 -12.12 1.96 0.98
C ILE A 90 -11.62 1.36 -0.34
N GLY A 91 -11.75 0.05 -0.52
CA GLY A 91 -11.47 -0.59 -1.81
C GLY A 91 -12.42 -0.07 -2.90
N GLN A 92 -13.71 -0.01 -2.59
CA GLN A 92 -14.75 0.51 -3.49
C GLN A 92 -14.56 2.00 -3.82
N TYR A 93 -14.17 2.78 -2.82
CA TYR A 93 -13.81 4.19 -2.99
C TYR A 93 -12.70 4.36 -4.02
N TRP A 94 -11.59 3.61 -3.89
CA TRP A 94 -10.45 3.75 -4.80
C TRP A 94 -10.73 3.24 -6.21
N ILE A 95 -11.50 2.15 -6.37
CA ILE A 95 -11.94 1.69 -7.70
C ILE A 95 -12.79 2.78 -8.37
N ARG A 96 -13.78 3.35 -7.65
CA ARG A 96 -14.58 4.47 -8.17
C ARG A 96 -13.72 5.68 -8.50
N GLN A 97 -12.78 6.04 -7.63
CA GLN A 97 -11.92 7.20 -7.81
C GLN A 97 -11.09 7.09 -9.10
N VAL A 98 -10.59 5.90 -9.42
CA VAL A 98 -9.86 5.64 -10.67
C VAL A 98 -10.80 5.74 -11.88
N LEU A 99 -12.00 5.14 -11.81
CA LEU A 99 -13.00 5.24 -12.90
C LEU A 99 -13.41 6.70 -13.19
N GLU A 100 -13.53 7.53 -12.15
CA GLU A 100 -13.98 8.92 -12.28
C GLU A 100 -12.86 9.89 -12.68
N VAL A 101 -11.64 9.69 -12.17
CA VAL A 101 -10.54 10.66 -12.33
C VAL A 101 -9.55 10.25 -13.41
N GLU A 102 -9.34 8.95 -13.62
CA GLU A 102 -8.32 8.40 -14.53
C GLU A 102 -8.94 7.33 -15.45
N PRO A 103 -9.95 7.67 -16.27
CA PRO A 103 -10.71 6.69 -17.05
C PRO A 103 -9.84 5.90 -18.03
N GLU A 104 -8.80 6.51 -18.60
CA GLU A 104 -7.85 5.83 -19.49
C GLU A 104 -7.10 4.70 -18.77
N LEU A 105 -6.58 4.96 -17.56
CA LEU A 105 -5.94 3.93 -16.74
C LEU A 105 -6.94 2.88 -16.24
N ALA A 106 -8.20 3.29 -16.01
CA ALA A 106 -9.26 2.39 -15.61
C ALA A 106 -9.59 1.40 -16.73
N ASP A 107 -9.72 1.86 -17.98
CA ASP A 107 -10.02 1.02 -19.14
C ASP A 107 -8.88 0.02 -19.41
N GLU A 108 -7.63 0.41 -19.17
CA GLU A 108 -6.47 -0.48 -19.30
C GLU A 108 -6.38 -1.52 -18.16
N ALA A 109 -6.68 -1.10 -16.93
CA ALA A 109 -6.44 -1.93 -15.75
C ALA A 109 -7.67 -2.75 -15.31
N PHE A 110 -8.88 -2.23 -15.47
CA PHE A 110 -10.12 -2.78 -14.92
C PHE A 110 -11.03 -3.27 -16.05
N ASP A 111 -10.75 -4.48 -16.53
CA ASP A 111 -11.62 -5.17 -17.48
C ASP A 111 -13.03 -5.44 -16.91
N SER A 112 -13.96 -5.83 -17.80
CA SER A 112 -15.35 -6.09 -17.41
C SER A 112 -15.48 -7.16 -16.32
N ASP A 113 -14.60 -8.17 -16.33
CA ASP A 113 -14.61 -9.28 -15.38
C ASP A 113 -14.13 -8.82 -14.00
N PHE A 114 -13.12 -7.96 -13.95
CA PHE A 114 -12.63 -7.31 -12.74
C PHE A 114 -13.74 -6.46 -12.11
N LEU A 115 -14.40 -5.61 -12.89
CA LEU A 115 -15.46 -4.75 -12.38
C LEU A 115 -16.67 -5.58 -11.90
N ALA A 116 -17.07 -6.59 -12.66
CA ALA A 116 -18.16 -7.49 -12.25
C ALA A 116 -17.85 -8.25 -10.95
N THR A 117 -16.58 -8.60 -10.72
CA THR A 117 -16.15 -9.37 -9.55
C THR A 117 -15.91 -8.51 -8.32
N TYR A 118 -15.26 -7.35 -8.49
CA TYR A 118 -14.71 -6.59 -7.38
C TYR A 118 -15.34 -5.22 -7.17
N TYR A 119 -16.16 -4.70 -8.10
CA TYR A 119 -16.78 -3.39 -7.97
C TYR A 119 -18.25 -3.49 -7.58
N ASN A 120 -18.61 -2.86 -6.46
CA ASN A 120 -19.98 -2.71 -6.00
C ASN A 120 -20.34 -1.21 -5.94
N PRO A 121 -21.09 -0.70 -6.93
CA PRO A 121 -21.39 0.73 -7.02
C PRO A 121 -22.22 1.25 -5.84
N GLU A 122 -23.04 0.41 -5.21
CA GLU A 122 -23.86 0.82 -4.06
C GLU A 122 -23.02 1.07 -2.81
N VAL A 123 -21.98 0.26 -2.58
CA VAL A 123 -21.01 0.48 -1.49
C VAL A 123 -20.13 1.70 -1.79
N ALA A 124 -19.72 1.87 -3.05
CA ALA A 124 -18.92 3.02 -3.46
C ALA A 124 -19.66 4.35 -3.21
N LYS A 125 -20.98 4.42 -3.51
CA LYS A 125 -21.81 5.61 -3.28
C LYS A 125 -21.88 6.02 -1.80
N GLN A 126 -21.88 5.04 -0.89
CA GLN A 126 -21.92 5.28 0.56
C GLN A 126 -20.60 5.84 1.12
N CYS A 127 -19.51 5.70 0.37
CA CYS A 127 -18.23 6.36 0.67
C CYS A 127 -18.37 7.86 0.33
N GLY A 128 -18.99 8.62 1.23
CA GLY A 128 -19.06 10.07 1.16
C GLY A 128 -17.66 10.71 1.20
N LYS A 129 -17.60 12.03 0.99
CA LYS A 129 -16.38 12.84 1.21
C LYS A 129 -16.00 12.83 2.69
N VAL A 130 -15.48 11.73 3.20
CA VAL A 130 -14.83 11.71 4.52
C VAL A 130 -13.38 12.10 4.25
N GLY A 131 -13.15 13.41 4.25
CA GLY A 131 -11.82 14.02 4.24
C GLY A 131 -11.18 13.91 5.62
#